data_AF-A0A812FL14-F1
#
_entry.id   AF-A0A812FL14-F1
#
_cell.length_a   1.000
_cell.length_b   1.000
_cell.length_c   1.000
_cell.angle_alpha   90.00
_cell.angle_beta   90.00
_cell.angle_gamma   90.00
#
_symmetry.space_group_name_H-M   'P 1'
#
loop_
_entity.id
_entity.type
_entity.pdbx_description
1 polymer ?
#
loop_
_entity_poly.entity_id
_entity_poly.type
_entity_poly.pdbx_seq_one_letter_code
_entity_poly.pdbx_strand_id
1 'polypeptide(L)'
;MEFAGSGSTINPEEKVKYYLDVKNKDLKPYFDAALRIESQEFFNYFYMPTLNITDRSIKPYNGPSRTMLTYEFVLPEFVKGESQLYGTVYTDLKQKSYPLSQKSEPDKAATQTLEQAVSAAINSMTEDDFKQDGLHLFVHVEFEQPVTLFWVYEPKVGLVVPQRSLSGNTITNAKFVGMKDEQPNETPWRK
;
A
#
# COMPACT_ATOMS: atom_id res chain seq x y z
N MET A 1 38.47 -64.15 14.99
CA MET A 1 37.13 -63.63 14.64
C MET A 1 37.34 -62.14 14.39
N GLU A 2 37.62 -61.79 13.13
CA GLU A 2 37.90 -60.42 12.71
C GLU A 2 36.58 -59.70 12.48
N PHE A 3 36.38 -58.57 13.17
CA PHE A 3 35.38 -57.59 12.78
C PHE A 3 36.05 -56.62 11.81
N ALA A 4 35.82 -56.84 10.52
CA ALA A 4 36.24 -55.95 9.45
C ALA A 4 35.55 -54.58 9.62
N GLY A 5 36.36 -53.53 9.83
CA GLY A 5 35.89 -52.15 9.76
C GLY A 5 35.56 -51.79 8.31
N SER A 6 34.27 -51.66 7.99
CA SER A 6 33.84 -51.11 6.70
C SER A 6 33.89 -49.57 6.76
N GLY A 7 35.07 -49.01 6.53
CA GLY A 7 35.20 -47.59 6.21
C GLY A 7 34.64 -47.36 4.82
N SER A 8 33.40 -46.86 4.71
CA SER A 8 32.88 -46.35 3.44
C SER A 8 33.66 -45.08 3.10
N THR A 9 34.62 -45.21 2.19
CA THR A 9 35.32 -44.08 1.57
C THR A 9 34.34 -43.36 0.66
N ILE A 10 33.53 -42.47 1.22
CA ILE A 10 32.73 -41.52 0.45
C ILE A 10 33.72 -40.72 -0.41
N ASN A 11 33.50 -40.72 -1.72
CA ASN A 11 34.32 -39.97 -2.68
C ASN A 11 34.39 -38.50 -2.22
N PRO A 12 35.60 -37.90 -2.09
CA PRO A 12 35.76 -36.50 -1.69
C PRO A 12 34.88 -35.53 -2.49
N GLU A 13 34.65 -35.80 -3.78
CA GLU A 13 33.79 -34.98 -4.64
C GLU A 13 32.31 -35.08 -4.25
N GLU A 14 31.82 -36.26 -3.90
CA GLU A 14 30.46 -36.46 -3.39
C GLU A 14 30.29 -35.81 -2.02
N LYS A 15 31.33 -35.84 -1.18
CA LYS A 15 31.34 -35.19 0.12
C LYS A 15 31.26 -33.67 -0.03
N VAL A 16 32.05 -33.08 -0.93
CA VAL A 16 32.01 -31.64 -1.25
C VAL A 16 30.65 -31.25 -1.82
N LYS A 17 30.09 -32.04 -2.75
CA LYS A 17 28.76 -31.80 -3.30
C LYS A 17 27.69 -31.82 -2.22
N TYR A 18 27.72 -32.81 -1.32
CA TYR A 18 26.80 -32.89 -0.18
C TYR A 18 26.92 -31.69 0.77
N TYR A 19 28.14 -31.26 1.12
CA TYR A 19 28.34 -30.09 1.99
C TYR A 19 27.89 -28.79 1.33
N LEU A 20 28.10 -28.62 0.01
CA LEU A 20 27.60 -27.49 -0.74
C LEU A 20 26.06 -27.50 -0.80
N ASP A 21 25.45 -28.66 -1.04
CA ASP A 21 23.99 -28.80 -1.12
C ASP A 21 23.33 -28.53 0.24
N VAL A 22 23.91 -29.01 1.34
CA VAL A 22 23.44 -28.74 2.70
C VAL A 22 23.59 -27.26 3.05
N LYS A 23 24.75 -26.64 2.79
CA LYS A 23 24.92 -25.18 2.98
C LYS A 23 23.97 -24.35 2.12
N ASN A 24 23.75 -24.75 0.87
CA ASN A 24 22.84 -24.06 -0.04
C ASN A 24 21.39 -24.22 0.40
N LYS A 25 21.02 -25.36 1.00
CA LYS A 25 19.68 -25.60 1.56
C LYS A 25 19.39 -24.68 2.74
N ASP A 26 20.39 -24.40 3.58
CA ASP A 26 20.28 -23.46 4.70
C ASP A 26 20.24 -21.98 4.23
N LEU A 27 20.86 -21.67 3.09
CA LEU A 27 20.87 -20.33 2.48
C LEU A 27 19.66 -20.06 1.57
N LYS A 28 18.99 -21.10 1.08
CA LYS A 28 17.84 -20.99 0.17
C LYS A 28 16.71 -20.10 0.74
N PRO A 29 16.30 -20.22 2.02
CA PRO A 29 15.28 -19.33 2.58
C PRO A 29 15.68 -17.85 2.57
N TYR A 30 16.96 -17.56 2.75
CA TYR A 30 17.49 -16.19 2.68
C TYR A 30 17.42 -15.64 1.26
N PHE A 31 17.87 -16.40 0.26
CA PHE A 31 17.78 -15.99 -1.14
C PHE A 31 16.33 -15.83 -1.61
N ASP A 32 15.44 -16.74 -1.23
CA ASP A 32 14.00 -16.64 -1.55
C ASP A 32 13.39 -15.36 -0.93
N ALA A 33 13.78 -15.01 0.30
CA ALA A 33 13.33 -13.79 0.96
C ALA A 33 13.89 -12.52 0.31
N ALA A 34 15.19 -12.50 -0.01
CA ALA A 34 15.84 -11.38 -0.68
C ALA A 34 15.24 -11.14 -2.06
N LEU A 35 15.09 -12.19 -2.88
CA LEU A 35 14.47 -12.10 -4.19
C LEU A 35 13.04 -11.56 -4.10
N ARG A 36 12.26 -12.00 -3.10
CA ARG A 36 10.90 -11.49 -2.88
C ARG A 36 10.89 -10.00 -2.53
N ILE A 37 11.79 -9.56 -1.67
CA ILE A 37 11.90 -8.13 -1.27
C ILE A 37 12.29 -7.28 -2.49
N GLU A 38 13.36 -7.66 -3.19
CA GLU A 38 13.84 -6.95 -4.38
C GLU A 38 12.79 -6.89 -5.48
N SER A 39 12.08 -7.99 -5.73
CA SER A 39 10.97 -8.02 -6.69
C SER A 39 9.85 -7.05 -6.28
N GLN A 40 9.50 -7.01 -4.99
CA GLN A 40 8.48 -6.10 -4.50
C GLN A 40 8.93 -4.64 -4.58
N GLU A 41 10.19 -4.31 -4.29
CA GLU A 41 10.72 -2.95 -4.45
C GLU A 41 10.74 -2.53 -5.92
N PHE A 42 11.06 -3.44 -6.84
CA PHE A 42 10.93 -3.23 -8.27
C PHE A 42 9.48 -2.90 -8.64
N PHE A 43 8.50 -3.72 -8.20
CA PHE A 43 7.09 -3.42 -8.45
C PHE A 43 6.64 -2.10 -7.83
N ASN A 44 7.04 -1.82 -6.59
CA ASN A 44 6.74 -0.57 -5.91
C ASN A 44 7.28 0.62 -6.70
N TYR A 45 8.46 0.52 -7.31
CA TYR A 45 9.06 1.60 -8.10
C TYR A 45 8.31 1.86 -9.42
N PHE A 46 8.01 0.81 -10.19
CA PHE A 46 7.37 0.96 -11.49
C PHE A 46 5.88 1.26 -11.43
N TYR A 47 5.20 0.72 -10.42
CA TYR A 47 3.75 0.85 -10.29
C TYR A 47 3.36 1.77 -9.14
N MET A 48 4.27 2.64 -8.67
CA MET A 48 3.99 3.53 -7.54
C MET A 48 2.81 4.44 -7.87
N PRO A 49 1.63 4.25 -7.25
CA PRO A 49 0.56 5.21 -7.44
C PRO A 49 0.84 6.47 -6.62
N THR A 50 0.27 7.59 -7.03
CA THR A 50 0.35 8.84 -6.25
C THR A 50 -1.03 9.42 -6.02
N LEU A 51 -1.19 10.14 -4.92
CA LEU A 51 -2.40 10.88 -4.60
C LEU A 51 -2.03 12.32 -4.28
N ASN A 52 -2.62 13.26 -5.00
CA ASN A 52 -2.58 14.68 -4.69
C ASN A 52 -3.96 15.14 -4.20
N ILE A 53 -3.98 16.00 -3.19
CA ILE A 53 -5.20 16.67 -2.73
C ILE A 53 -5.10 18.14 -3.13
N THR A 54 -5.96 18.56 -4.05
CA THR A 54 -5.88 19.91 -4.64
C THR A 54 -6.82 20.93 -4.00
N ASP A 55 -7.97 20.50 -3.46
CA ASP A 55 -8.90 21.37 -2.74
C ASP A 55 -9.28 20.76 -1.39
N ARG A 56 -9.27 21.61 -0.35
CA ARG A 56 -9.84 21.35 0.98
C ARG A 56 -10.60 22.58 1.42
N SER A 57 -11.59 22.97 0.63
CA SER A 57 -12.45 24.11 0.97
C SER A 57 -13.47 23.68 2.01
N ILE A 58 -13.49 24.40 3.14
CA ILE A 58 -14.58 24.33 4.10
C ILE A 58 -15.58 25.38 3.67
N LYS A 59 -16.77 24.99 3.20
CA LYS A 59 -17.84 25.98 2.88
C LYS A 59 -18.63 26.29 4.16
N PRO A 60 -18.61 27.53 4.66
CA PRO A 60 -19.59 27.97 5.64
C PRO A 60 -20.74 28.61 4.87
N TYR A 61 -21.90 27.95 4.84
CA TYR A 61 -23.12 28.61 4.39
C TYR A 61 -24.29 28.11 5.22
N ASN A 62 -24.58 28.80 6.32
CA ASN A 62 -25.75 28.59 7.20
C ASN A 62 -26.07 27.11 7.52
N GLY A 63 -25.06 26.32 7.88
CA GLY A 63 -25.17 24.89 8.18
C GLY A 63 -23.87 24.31 8.76
N PRO A 64 -23.82 23.01 9.10
CA PRO A 64 -22.60 22.36 9.57
C PRO A 64 -21.49 22.48 8.51
N SER A 65 -20.25 22.70 8.98
CA SER A 65 -19.07 22.86 8.11
C SER A 65 -18.87 21.61 7.26
N ARG A 66 -18.84 21.75 5.93
CA ARG A 66 -18.56 20.64 5.02
C ARG A 66 -17.19 20.79 4.40
N THR A 67 -16.46 19.67 4.28
CA THR A 67 -15.14 19.60 3.68
C THR A 67 -15.28 19.06 2.26
N MET A 68 -14.99 19.89 1.25
CA MET A 68 -14.89 19.44 -0.14
C MET A 68 -13.45 19.02 -0.42
N LEU A 69 -13.26 17.78 -0.86
CA LEU A 69 -11.97 17.22 -1.23
C LEU A 69 -11.97 16.85 -2.71
N THR A 70 -10.90 17.26 -3.40
CA THR A 70 -10.57 16.74 -4.73
C THR A 70 -9.33 15.88 -4.63
N TYR A 71 -9.50 14.58 -4.86
CA TYR A 71 -8.43 13.61 -4.93
C TYR A 71 -8.02 13.42 -6.40
N GLU A 72 -6.76 13.64 -6.70
CA GLU A 72 -6.16 13.32 -7.99
C GLU A 72 -5.27 12.09 -7.78
N PHE A 73 -5.74 10.94 -8.25
CA PHE A 73 -4.95 9.70 -8.27
C PHE A 73 -4.21 9.59 -9.59
N VAL A 74 -2.92 9.29 -9.53
CA VAL A 74 -2.15 8.79 -10.67
C VAL A 74 -1.96 7.30 -10.47
N LEU A 75 -2.52 6.50 -11.37
CA LEU A 75 -2.59 5.04 -11.29
C LEU A 75 -1.82 4.43 -12.47
N PRO A 76 -0.55 4.04 -12.27
CA PRO A 76 0.26 3.41 -13.31
C PRO A 76 -0.35 2.10 -13.78
N GLU A 77 -0.25 1.82 -15.09
CA GLU A 77 -0.66 0.55 -15.70
C GLU A 77 -2.12 0.16 -15.38
N PHE A 78 -2.99 1.17 -15.23
CA PHE A 78 -4.40 0.95 -14.95
C PHE A 78 -5.10 0.28 -16.14
N VAL A 79 -5.82 -0.80 -15.84
CA VAL A 79 -6.64 -1.55 -16.79
C VAL A 79 -8.07 -1.62 -16.26
N LYS A 80 -9.01 -1.07 -17.05
CA LYS A 80 -10.43 -1.07 -16.68
C LYS A 80 -10.94 -2.50 -16.50
N GLY A 81 -11.53 -2.78 -15.35
CA GLY A 81 -12.10 -4.09 -15.01
C GLY A 81 -11.09 -5.10 -14.45
N GLU A 82 -9.80 -4.76 -14.40
CA GLU A 82 -8.78 -5.58 -13.74
C GLU A 82 -8.16 -4.86 -12.53
N SER A 83 -7.79 -3.59 -12.70
CA SER A 83 -7.18 -2.80 -11.63
C SER A 83 -8.21 -2.40 -10.57
N GLN A 84 -7.77 -2.36 -9.31
CA GLN A 84 -8.61 -2.06 -8.16
C GLN A 84 -8.01 -0.95 -7.30
N LEU A 85 -8.85 -0.01 -6.88
CA LEU A 85 -8.51 1.06 -5.95
C LEU A 85 -9.41 0.90 -4.73
N TYR A 86 -8.82 0.62 -3.58
CA TYR A 86 -9.54 0.49 -2.31
C TYR A 86 -9.23 1.67 -1.41
N GLY A 87 -10.23 2.11 -0.64
CA GLY A 87 -10.08 3.20 0.30
C GLY A 87 -10.92 2.97 1.55
N THR A 88 -10.37 3.33 2.71
CA THR A 88 -11.13 3.46 3.97
C THR A 88 -10.98 4.88 4.46
N VAL A 89 -12.12 5.53 4.69
CA VAL A 89 -12.16 6.89 5.23
C VAL A 89 -12.27 6.82 6.75
N TYR A 90 -11.48 7.65 7.43
CA TYR A 90 -11.50 7.82 8.88
C TYR A 90 -11.89 9.25 9.19
N THR A 91 -12.86 9.43 10.08
CA THR A 91 -13.28 10.77 10.50
C THR A 91 -12.35 11.28 11.59
N ASP A 92 -11.77 12.47 11.37
CA ASP A 92 -10.86 13.09 12.33
C ASP A 92 -11.68 13.70 13.47
N LEU A 93 -11.67 13.04 14.63
CA LEU A 93 -12.40 13.47 15.84
C LEU A 93 -11.78 14.71 16.54
N LYS A 94 -11.01 15.55 15.84
CA LYS A 94 -10.33 16.73 16.41
C LYS A 94 -11.27 17.91 16.73
N GLN A 95 -12.49 17.65 17.20
CA GLN A 95 -13.28 18.68 17.87
C GLN A 95 -12.77 18.86 19.31
N LYS A 96 -12.71 20.11 19.77
CA LYS A 96 -12.23 20.55 21.12
C LYS A 96 -12.82 19.79 22.32
N SER A 97 -13.89 19.03 22.13
CA SER A 97 -14.65 18.31 23.16
C SER A 97 -14.25 16.85 23.35
N TYR A 98 -13.41 16.27 22.49
CA TYR A 98 -13.06 14.86 22.58
C TYR A 98 -11.70 14.64 23.28
N PRO A 99 -11.61 13.66 24.19
CA PRO A 99 -10.37 13.38 24.91
C PRO A 99 -9.27 12.96 23.93
N LEU A 100 -8.04 13.42 24.17
CA LEU A 100 -6.81 13.12 23.40
C LEU A 100 -6.54 11.61 23.18
N SER A 101 -7.28 10.73 23.86
CA SER A 101 -7.18 9.27 23.77
C SER A 101 -8.09 8.64 22.72
N GLN A 102 -8.99 9.39 22.09
CA GLN A 102 -9.93 8.82 21.12
C GLN A 102 -9.22 8.59 19.78
N LYS A 103 -9.11 7.33 19.39
CA LYS A 103 -8.53 6.93 18.11
C LYS A 103 -9.53 7.26 17.01
N SER A 104 -9.05 7.74 15.87
CA SER A 104 -9.88 7.85 14.66
C SER A 104 -10.42 6.45 14.32
N GLU A 105 -11.73 6.34 14.14
CA GLU A 105 -12.38 5.09 13.74
C GLU A 105 -12.77 5.14 12.25
N PRO A 106 -12.84 3.99 11.57
CA PRO A 106 -13.33 3.93 10.19
C PRO A 106 -14.76 4.44 10.11
N ASP A 107 -14.99 5.41 9.22
CA ASP A 107 -16.31 5.96 8.93
C ASP A 107 -16.89 5.22 7.72
N LYS A 108 -17.84 4.33 7.97
CA LYS A 108 -18.48 3.52 6.93
C LYS A 108 -19.28 4.36 5.93
N ALA A 109 -19.96 5.41 6.40
CA ALA A 109 -20.78 6.24 5.54
C ALA A 109 -19.89 7.07 4.61
N ALA A 110 -18.84 7.69 5.17
CA ALA A 110 -17.86 8.43 4.38
C ALA A 110 -17.11 7.52 3.40
N THR A 111 -16.76 6.30 3.82
CA THR A 111 -16.12 5.30 2.95
C THR A 111 -17.03 4.94 1.77
N GLN A 112 -18.32 4.68 2.01
CA GLN A 112 -19.27 4.37 0.95
C GLN A 112 -19.45 5.54 -0.03
N THR A 113 -19.48 6.79 0.47
CA THR A 113 -19.52 7.98 -0.39
C THR A 113 -18.30 8.07 -1.29
N LEU A 114 -17.11 7.78 -0.75
CA LEU A 114 -15.88 7.74 -1.55
C LEU A 114 -15.94 6.63 -2.61
N GLU A 115 -16.34 5.41 -2.25
CA GLU A 115 -16.46 4.28 -3.19
C GLU A 115 -17.39 4.60 -4.37
N GLN A 116 -18.51 5.27 -4.10
CA GLN A 116 -19.44 5.73 -5.13
C GLN A 116 -18.81 6.78 -6.04
N ALA A 117 -18.11 7.76 -5.46
CA ALA A 117 -17.43 8.81 -6.22
C ALA A 117 -16.31 8.25 -7.10
N VAL A 118 -15.50 7.32 -6.57
CA VAL A 118 -14.46 6.60 -7.33
C VAL A 118 -15.09 5.80 -8.48
N SER A 119 -16.15 5.04 -8.19
CA SER A 119 -16.84 4.26 -9.21
C SER A 119 -17.43 5.13 -10.31
N ALA A 120 -18.01 6.28 -9.96
CA ALA A 120 -18.50 7.25 -10.93
C ALA A 120 -17.36 7.80 -11.80
N ALA A 121 -16.24 8.20 -11.20
CA ALA A 121 -15.07 8.71 -11.91
C ALA A 121 -14.48 7.68 -12.89
N ILE A 122 -14.33 6.42 -12.48
CA ILE A 122 -13.85 5.32 -13.34
C ILE A 122 -14.83 5.05 -14.49
N ASN A 123 -16.14 5.22 -14.26
CA ASN A 123 -17.13 5.02 -15.31
C ASN A 123 -17.22 6.20 -16.29
N SER A 124 -16.84 7.41 -15.88
CA SER A 124 -16.83 8.61 -16.71
C SER A 124 -15.49 8.89 -17.40
N MET A 125 -14.45 8.11 -17.12
CA MET A 125 -13.12 8.33 -17.71
C MET A 125 -13.12 8.22 -19.23
N THR A 126 -12.23 8.98 -19.85
CA THR A 126 -12.02 9.15 -21.28
C THR A 126 -10.57 8.85 -21.64
N GLU A 127 -10.24 8.83 -22.94
CA GLU A 127 -8.85 8.62 -23.38
C GLU A 127 -7.91 9.73 -22.91
N ASP A 128 -8.41 10.96 -22.74
CA ASP A 128 -7.62 12.12 -22.28
C ASP A 128 -7.13 11.96 -20.82
N ASP A 129 -7.77 11.10 -20.04
CA ASP A 129 -7.39 10.80 -18.66
C ASP A 129 -6.17 9.86 -18.59
N PHE A 130 -5.82 9.19 -19.70
CA PHE A 130 -4.63 8.34 -19.80
C PHE A 130 -3.43 9.16 -20.26
N LYS A 131 -2.49 9.38 -19.35
CA LYS A 131 -1.22 10.07 -19.61
C LYS A 131 -0.07 9.06 -19.65
N GLN A 132 1.12 9.57 -19.94
CA GLN A 132 2.33 8.73 -20.09
C GLN A 132 2.65 7.91 -18.82
N ASP A 133 2.30 8.42 -17.65
CA ASP A 133 2.55 7.85 -16.32
C ASP A 133 1.35 7.06 -15.75
N GLY A 134 0.26 6.91 -16.51
CA GLY A 134 -0.91 6.11 -16.13
C GLY A 134 -2.22 6.86 -16.22
N LEU A 135 -3.24 6.31 -15.55
CA LEU A 135 -4.55 6.95 -15.44
C LEU A 135 -4.51 8.08 -14.41
N HIS A 136 -4.91 9.29 -14.81
CA HIS A 136 -5.11 10.43 -13.93
C HIS A 136 -6.59 10.51 -13.57
N LEU A 137 -6.95 9.94 -12.42
CA LEU A 137 -8.34 9.86 -11.96
C LEU A 137 -8.65 10.97 -10.96
N PHE A 138 -9.53 11.89 -11.36
CA PHE A 138 -10.03 12.96 -10.50
C PHE A 138 -11.33 12.53 -9.80
N VAL A 139 -11.32 12.54 -8.47
CA VAL A 139 -12.46 12.18 -7.63
C VAL A 139 -12.82 13.36 -6.75
N HIS A 140 -14.01 13.90 -6.98
CA HIS A 140 -14.58 14.98 -6.18
C HIS A 140 -15.54 14.39 -5.16
N VAL A 141 -15.31 14.69 -3.88
CA VAL A 141 -16.14 14.18 -2.79
C VAL A 141 -16.33 15.23 -1.71
N GLU A 142 -17.52 15.22 -1.10
CA GLU A 142 -17.89 16.12 -0.02
C GLU A 142 -18.12 15.30 1.25
N PHE A 143 -17.46 15.69 2.33
CA PHE A 143 -17.60 15.09 3.65
C PHE A 143 -18.18 16.09 4.65
N GLU A 144 -18.99 15.60 5.58
CA GLU A 144 -19.57 16.43 6.65
C GLU A 144 -18.53 16.86 7.69
N GLN A 145 -17.39 16.19 7.76
CA GLN A 145 -16.33 16.43 8.74
C GLN A 145 -14.95 16.31 8.07
N PRO A 146 -13.89 16.84 8.67
CA PRO A 146 -12.54 16.54 8.24
C PRO A 146 -12.28 15.03 8.32
N VAL A 147 -11.71 14.47 7.26
CA VAL A 147 -11.39 13.05 7.17
C VAL A 147 -9.92 12.82 6.78
N THR A 148 -9.47 11.61 7.03
CA THR A 148 -8.22 11.02 6.56
C THR A 148 -8.55 9.78 5.70
N LEU A 149 -7.90 9.63 4.55
CA LEU A 149 -8.05 8.48 3.66
C LEU A 149 -6.85 7.54 3.79
N PHE A 150 -7.12 6.26 4.04
CA PHE A 150 -6.16 5.17 3.85
C PHE A 150 -6.56 4.38 2.61
N TRP A 151 -5.65 4.21 1.66
CA TRP A 151 -5.98 3.65 0.35
C TRP A 151 -4.90 2.71 -0.18
N VAL A 152 -5.30 1.82 -1.08
CA VAL A 152 -4.46 0.76 -1.65
C VAL A 152 -4.76 0.67 -3.14
N TYR A 153 -3.72 0.49 -3.94
CA TYR A 153 -3.85 0.24 -5.37
C TYR A 153 -3.37 -1.17 -5.72
N GLU A 154 -4.17 -1.85 -6.53
CA GLU A 154 -3.85 -3.11 -7.17
C GLU A 154 -3.95 -2.93 -8.69
N PRO A 155 -2.85 -2.65 -9.42
CA PRO A 155 -2.88 -2.58 -10.88
C PRO A 155 -3.32 -3.90 -11.52
N LYS A 156 -2.98 -5.03 -10.87
CA LYS A 156 -3.39 -6.38 -11.26
C LYS A 156 -3.79 -7.16 -10.02
N VAL A 157 -4.70 -8.12 -10.20
CA VAL A 157 -5.18 -8.98 -9.11
C VAL A 157 -4.00 -9.62 -8.38
N GLY A 158 -3.89 -9.35 -7.08
CA GLY A 158 -2.86 -9.91 -6.20
C GLY A 158 -1.51 -9.18 -6.21
N LEU A 159 -1.33 -8.14 -7.04
CA LEU A 159 -0.18 -7.24 -6.99
C LEU A 159 -0.58 -5.94 -6.30
N VAL A 160 -0.24 -5.81 -5.03
CA VAL A 160 -0.52 -4.62 -4.22
C VAL A 160 0.67 -3.67 -4.25
N VAL A 161 0.43 -2.38 -4.50
CA VAL A 161 1.48 -1.34 -4.52
C VAL A 161 1.03 -0.03 -3.87
N PRO A 162 1.90 0.60 -3.04
CA PRO A 162 3.14 0.04 -2.52
C PRO A 162 2.83 -1.00 -1.43
N GLN A 163 3.52 -2.13 -1.47
CA GLN A 163 3.51 -3.08 -0.36
C GLN A 163 4.76 -2.86 0.50
N ARG A 164 4.57 -2.37 1.73
CA ARG A 164 5.65 -2.19 2.71
C ARG A 164 5.53 -3.26 3.79
N SER A 165 6.37 -4.29 3.71
CA SER A 165 6.45 -5.35 4.72
C SER A 165 7.86 -5.44 5.27
N LEU A 166 8.06 -5.10 6.54
CA LEU A 166 9.28 -5.40 7.28
C LEU A 166 9.08 -6.71 8.04
N SER A 167 9.40 -7.84 7.43
CA SER A 167 9.48 -9.12 8.14
C SER A 167 10.92 -9.39 8.56
N GLY A 168 11.36 -8.75 9.64
CA GLY A 168 12.59 -9.05 10.38
C GLY A 168 12.23 -9.26 11.85
N ASN A 169 12.97 -10.10 12.57
CA ASN A 169 12.58 -10.74 13.84
C ASN A 169 12.20 -9.85 15.06
N THR A 170 11.88 -8.57 14.90
CA THR A 170 11.13 -7.80 15.90
C THR A 170 10.52 -6.55 15.25
N ILE A 171 9.28 -6.23 15.69
CA ILE A 171 8.39 -5.15 15.24
C ILE A 171 7.47 -5.53 14.06
N THR A 172 6.39 -6.22 14.46
CA THR A 172 5.07 -6.39 13.82
C THR A 172 4.95 -7.20 12.52
N ASN A 173 4.20 -8.31 12.60
CA ASN A 173 3.62 -9.08 11.48
C ASN A 173 2.57 -8.29 10.65
N ALA A 174 2.54 -6.97 10.76
CA ALA A 174 1.57 -6.13 10.09
C ALA A 174 2.10 -5.82 8.68
N LYS A 175 1.50 -6.43 7.66
CA LYS A 175 1.61 -5.90 6.30
C LYS A 175 1.00 -4.50 6.33
N PHE A 176 1.81 -3.45 6.29
CA PHE A 176 1.30 -2.11 6.03
C PHE A 176 1.00 -2.03 4.54
N VAL A 177 -0.24 -2.36 4.23
CA VAL A 177 -0.80 -2.28 2.88
C VAL A 177 -1.55 -0.96 2.81
N GLY A 178 -1.03 -0.06 1.99
CA GLY A 178 -1.69 1.19 1.66
C GLY A 178 -0.88 2.44 1.97
N MET A 179 -1.41 3.55 1.47
CA MET A 179 -0.93 4.91 1.67
C MET A 179 -1.98 5.65 2.48
N LYS A 180 -1.53 6.53 3.34
CA LYS A 180 -2.38 7.55 3.93
C LYS A 180 -2.31 8.78 3.03
N ASP A 181 -3.39 9.53 2.95
CA ASP A 181 -3.45 10.82 2.25
C ASP A 181 -2.67 11.91 3.01
N GLU A 182 -1.37 11.67 3.18
CA GLU A 182 -0.45 12.62 3.77
C GLU A 182 -0.05 13.66 2.72
N GLN A 183 -0.29 14.93 3.01
CA GLN A 183 0.41 15.98 2.29
C GLN A 183 1.92 15.79 2.49
N PRO A 184 2.77 16.15 1.50
CA PRO A 184 4.20 16.22 1.72
C PRO A 184 4.49 17.21 2.85
N ASN A 185 4.70 16.70 4.07
CA ASN A 185 5.10 17.42 5.27
C ASN A 185 4.53 18.84 5.40
N GLU A 186 3.36 19.00 6.03
CA GLU A 186 3.20 20.16 6.90
C GLU A 186 4.23 20.02 8.03
N THR A 187 5.46 20.50 7.79
CA THR A 187 6.50 20.58 8.80
C THR A 187 5.93 21.23 10.08
N PRO A 188 6.22 20.73 11.29
CA PRO A 188 5.75 21.33 12.54
C PRO A 188 6.39 22.71 12.85
N TRP A 189 7.13 23.27 11.91
CA TRP A 189 7.88 24.52 12.04
C TRP A 189 7.52 25.49 10.92
N ARG A 190 6.26 25.95 10.88
CA ARG A 190 6.00 27.30 10.36
C ARG A 190 5.86 28.24 11.55
N LYS A 191 6.82 29.16 11.60
CA LYS A 191 6.95 30.27 12.55
C LYS A 191 5.75 31.20 12.49
#